data_AF-A0AAI8C8V4-F1
#
_entry.id   AF-A0AAI8C8V4-F1
#
_cell.length_a   1.000
_cell.length_b   1.000
_cell.length_c   1.000
_cell.angle_alpha   90.00
_cell.angle_beta   90.00
_cell.angle_gamma   90.00
#
_symmetry.space_group_name_H-M   'P 1'
#
loop_
_entity.id
_entity.type
_entity.pdbx_description
1 polymer ?
#
loop_
_entity_poly.entity_id
_entity_poly.type
_entity_poly.pdbx_seq_one_letter_code
_entity_poly.pdbx_strand_id
1 'polypeptide(L)'
;MKRIILLLMMVFMALACSSDDNKGESNSEGSTEVGVSHSHKIKIPGWLQGQWVAKGSSEFDFHSFNLKANDLCVVTVVSNCYQGQINAVDRVDPNQVTVVQENKKGYYRLSIEMGGLLAEYAFTHKSENEVELKMSNVPKVVLIRK
;
A
#
# COMPACT_ATOMS: atom_id res chain seq x y z
N MET A 1 47.83 4.58 -54.19
CA MET A 1 46.86 4.05 -55.16
C MET A 1 45.77 3.28 -54.41
N LYS A 2 44.52 3.68 -54.67
CA LYS A 2 43.19 3.06 -54.50
C LYS A 2 43.05 1.68 -53.82
N ARG A 3 42.05 1.58 -52.93
CA ARG A 3 40.94 0.57 -52.76
C ARG A 3 40.53 0.55 -51.26
N ILE A 4 39.56 1.34 -50.78
CA ILE A 4 38.09 1.13 -50.74
C ILE A 4 37.64 -0.33 -50.63
N ILE A 5 37.14 -0.73 -49.45
CA ILE A 5 36.01 -1.65 -49.10
C ILE A 5 35.67 -1.30 -47.62
N LEU A 6 34.63 -0.57 -47.19
CA LEU A 6 33.14 -0.63 -47.32
C LEU A 6 32.48 -1.83 -46.60
N LEU A 7 31.43 -1.53 -45.83
CA LEU A 7 30.41 -2.39 -45.16
C LEU A 7 30.74 -2.87 -43.73
N LEU A 8 29.83 -2.90 -42.76
CA LEU A 8 28.47 -2.36 -42.54
C LEU A 8 28.09 -2.80 -41.12
N MET A 9 27.41 -1.97 -40.32
CA MET A 9 26.23 -2.33 -39.51
C MET A 9 25.93 -1.20 -38.51
N MET A 10 25.00 -0.34 -38.91
CA MET A 10 24.21 0.47 -37.98
C MET A 10 23.18 -0.45 -37.33
N VAL A 11 23.15 -0.50 -36.01
CA VAL A 11 22.00 -1.02 -35.26
C VAL A 11 21.20 0.19 -34.81
N PHE A 12 20.18 0.54 -35.60
CA PHE A 12 19.06 1.33 -35.13
C PHE A 12 18.14 0.41 -34.34
N MET A 13 18.08 0.60 -33.02
CA MET A 13 16.88 0.22 -32.27
C MET A 13 16.07 1.49 -32.04
N ALA A 14 15.16 1.76 -32.97
CA ALA A 14 13.99 2.56 -32.70
C ALA A 14 13.06 1.73 -31.81
N LEU A 15 12.96 2.09 -30.53
CA LEU A 15 11.82 1.65 -29.73
C LEU A 15 10.62 2.49 -30.18
N ALA A 16 9.74 1.83 -30.91
CA ALA A 16 8.44 2.35 -31.29
C ALA A 16 7.61 2.62 -30.02
N CYS A 17 7.25 3.89 -29.80
CA CYS A 17 6.01 4.22 -29.13
C CYS A 17 4.87 3.88 -30.11
N SER A 18 4.19 2.77 -29.87
CA SER A 18 2.88 2.51 -30.49
C SER A 18 1.79 2.99 -29.55
N SER A 19 0.88 3.79 -30.12
CA SER A 19 -0.28 4.41 -29.50
C SER A 19 -1.43 3.41 -29.28
N ASP A 20 -2.24 3.78 -28.29
CA ASP A 20 -3.68 3.62 -28.11
C ASP A 20 -4.37 2.30 -27.71
N ASP A 21 -5.14 2.50 -26.62
CA ASP A 21 -6.47 2.03 -26.29
C ASP A 21 -6.79 0.55 -26.46
N ASN A 22 -6.80 -0.15 -25.31
CA ASN A 22 -7.90 -1.06 -25.06
C ASN A 22 -8.27 -1.14 -23.57
N LYS A 23 -9.56 -0.90 -23.32
CA LYS A 23 -10.26 -1.24 -22.08
C LYS A 23 -10.05 -2.72 -21.79
N GLY A 24 -9.29 -2.99 -20.75
CA GLY A 24 -9.20 -4.28 -20.11
C GLY A 24 -8.80 -4.03 -18.68
N GLU A 25 -9.71 -4.27 -17.75
CA GLU A 25 -9.42 -4.37 -16.33
C GLU A 25 -8.34 -5.43 -16.15
N SER A 26 -7.09 -4.97 -16.16
CA SER A 26 -5.96 -5.75 -15.71
C SER A 26 -6.12 -5.92 -14.21
N ASN A 27 -6.53 -7.13 -13.80
CA ASN A 27 -6.34 -7.64 -12.44
C ASN A 27 -4.85 -7.82 -12.14
N SER A 28 -4.06 -6.76 -12.34
CA SER A 28 -2.78 -6.62 -11.69
C SER A 28 -3.09 -6.29 -10.24
N GLU A 29 -2.70 -7.17 -9.31
CA GLU A 29 -2.52 -6.82 -7.91
C GLU A 29 -1.45 -5.72 -7.86
N GLY A 30 -1.86 -4.50 -8.18
CA GLY A 30 -0.96 -3.41 -8.48
C GLY A 30 -0.20 -3.01 -7.24
N SER A 31 1.12 -2.89 -7.39
CA SER A 31 2.03 -2.31 -6.40
C SER A 31 1.48 -0.99 -5.87
N THR A 32 1.77 -0.68 -4.60
CA THR A 32 1.40 0.63 -4.03
C THR A 32 2.07 1.76 -4.81
N GLU A 33 1.27 2.51 -5.57
CA GLU A 33 1.72 3.69 -6.31
C GLU A 33 2.01 4.85 -5.36
N VAL A 34 2.89 5.78 -5.78
CA VAL A 34 3.14 7.01 -5.02
C VAL A 34 2.02 8.00 -5.31
N GLY A 35 1.50 8.65 -4.27
CA GLY A 35 0.42 9.63 -4.37
C GLY A 35 -0.76 9.30 -3.46
N VAL A 36 -1.93 9.86 -3.80
CA VAL A 36 -3.19 9.61 -3.12
C VAL A 36 -4.05 8.69 -3.98
N SER A 37 -4.58 7.62 -3.40
CA SER A 37 -5.51 6.70 -4.03
C SER A 37 -6.82 6.64 -3.26
N HIS A 38 -7.92 6.58 -4.01
CA HIS A 38 -9.27 6.39 -3.49
C HIS A 38 -9.84 4.99 -3.77
N SER A 39 -8.95 4.04 -4.11
CA SER A 39 -9.39 2.67 -4.39
C SER A 39 -9.89 1.96 -3.12
N HIS A 40 -11.00 1.24 -3.24
CA HIS A 40 -11.52 0.35 -2.19
C HIS A 40 -10.63 -0.90 -1.98
N LYS A 41 -9.62 -1.10 -2.85
CA LYS A 41 -8.56 -2.11 -2.66
C LYS A 41 -7.40 -1.49 -1.89
N ILE A 42 -7.16 -1.96 -0.67
CA ILE A 42 -5.98 -1.64 0.13
C ILE A 42 -4.74 -2.10 -0.63
N LYS A 43 -3.71 -1.24 -0.65
CA LYS A 43 -2.40 -1.49 -1.26
C LYS A 43 -1.30 -1.11 -0.28
N ILE A 44 -0.81 -2.06 0.52
CA ILE A 44 0.27 -1.83 1.49
C ILE A 44 1.64 -1.87 0.80
N PRO A 45 2.50 -0.84 0.97
CA PRO A 45 3.81 -0.81 0.33
C PRO A 45 4.74 -1.87 0.91
N GLY A 46 5.60 -2.45 0.07
CA GLY A 46 6.45 -3.60 0.41
C GLY A 46 7.32 -3.41 1.66
N TRP A 47 7.84 -2.21 1.91
CA TRP A 47 8.66 -1.91 3.10
C TRP A 47 7.87 -2.03 4.42
N LEU A 48 6.54 -1.86 4.36
CA LEU A 48 5.64 -1.91 5.52
C LEU A 48 5.01 -3.30 5.72
N GLN A 49 5.07 -4.18 4.71
CA GLN A 49 4.51 -5.52 4.83
C GLN A 49 5.24 -6.34 5.90
N GLY A 50 4.51 -7.21 6.58
CA GLY A 50 5.03 -8.07 7.65
C GLY A 50 4.22 -8.01 8.94
N GLN A 51 4.77 -8.64 9.98
CA GLN A 51 4.20 -8.64 11.32
C GLN A 51 4.93 -7.61 12.19
N TRP A 52 4.15 -6.77 12.88
CA TRP A 52 4.65 -5.69 13.69
C TRP A 52 4.02 -5.73 15.08
N VAL A 53 4.82 -5.51 16.12
CA VAL A 53 4.37 -5.49 17.52
C VAL A 53 4.76 -4.18 18.18
N ALA A 54 3.93 -3.69 19.11
CA ALA A 54 4.24 -2.45 19.84
C ALA A 54 5.48 -2.62 20.72
N LYS A 55 6.43 -1.68 20.63
CA LYS A 55 7.58 -1.59 21.52
C LYS A 55 7.11 -1.08 22.89
N GLY A 56 7.18 -1.91 23.93
CA GLY A 56 6.71 -1.56 25.28
C GLY A 56 5.23 -1.91 25.55
N SER A 57 4.84 -3.13 25.21
CA SER A 57 3.49 -3.66 24.97
C SER A 57 2.41 -3.56 26.08
N SER A 58 2.58 -2.76 27.14
CA SER A 58 1.61 -2.69 28.25
C SER A 58 0.64 -1.50 28.21
N GLU A 59 0.83 -0.52 27.32
CA GLU A 59 0.07 0.74 27.36
C GLU A 59 -1.00 0.89 26.26
N PHE A 60 -1.10 -0.06 25.32
CA PHE A 60 -2.00 0.06 24.17
C PHE A 60 -2.95 -1.13 24.03
N ASP A 61 -4.19 -0.86 23.62
CA ASP A 61 -5.25 -1.88 23.42
C ASP A 61 -5.04 -2.79 22.19
N PHE A 62 -3.91 -2.66 21.50
CA PHE A 62 -3.53 -3.52 20.37
C PHE A 62 -2.23 -4.27 20.66
N HIS A 63 -2.18 -5.52 20.20
CA HIS A 63 -1.04 -6.40 20.42
C HIS A 63 -0.11 -6.44 19.20
N SER A 64 -0.67 -6.46 17.98
CA SER A 64 0.12 -6.53 16.76
C SER A 64 -0.62 -6.07 15.52
N PHE A 65 0.14 -5.84 14.45
CA PHE A 65 -0.36 -5.63 13.10
C PHE A 65 0.16 -6.74 12.20
N ASN A 66 -0.70 -7.24 11.31
CA ASN A 66 -0.31 -8.12 10.22
C ASN A 66 -0.66 -7.43 8.90
N LEU A 67 0.37 -6.94 8.21
CA LEU A 67 0.25 -6.08 7.04
C LEU A 67 0.63 -6.86 5.79
N LYS A 68 -0.37 -7.13 4.94
CA LYS A 68 -0.20 -7.83 3.66
C LYS A 68 -0.38 -6.84 2.52
N ALA A 69 0.08 -7.17 1.32
CA ALA A 69 -0.04 -6.31 0.15
C ALA A 69 -1.46 -5.75 -0.07
N ASN A 70 -2.49 -6.52 0.28
CA ASN A 70 -3.89 -6.20 0.05
C ASN A 70 -4.73 -6.05 1.32
N ASP A 71 -4.13 -6.01 2.52
CA ASP A 71 -4.91 -5.96 3.76
C ASP A 71 -4.11 -5.37 4.93
N LEU A 72 -4.82 -4.65 5.80
CA LEU A 72 -4.33 -4.21 7.09
C LEU A 72 -5.14 -4.94 8.16
N CYS A 73 -4.47 -5.77 8.95
CA CYS A 73 -5.08 -6.45 10.08
C CYS A 73 -4.51 -5.91 11.40
N VAL A 74 -5.39 -5.51 12.31
CA VAL A 74 -5.05 -5.14 13.69
C VAL A 74 -5.46 -6.29 14.60
N VAL A 75 -4.52 -6.76 15.41
CA VAL A 75 -4.75 -7.83 16.37
C VAL A 75 -4.86 -7.21 17.75
N THR A 76 -6.07 -7.24 18.30
CA THR A 76 -6.35 -6.95 19.72
C THR A 76 -6.70 -8.29 20.39
N VAL A 77 -7.76 -8.37 21.19
CA VAL A 77 -8.37 -9.64 21.60
C VAL A 77 -8.88 -10.44 20.38
N VAL A 78 -9.31 -9.72 19.33
CA VAL A 78 -9.73 -10.30 18.04
C VAL A 78 -8.93 -9.67 16.90
N SER A 79 -8.82 -10.40 15.80
CA SER A 79 -8.18 -9.87 14.57
C SER A 79 -9.21 -9.12 13.74
N ASN A 80 -9.00 -7.82 13.54
CA ASN A 80 -9.79 -6.97 12.67
C ASN A 80 -9.03 -6.71 11.37
N CYS A 81 -9.47 -7.32 10.26
CA CYS A 81 -8.88 -7.14 8.93
C CYS A 81 -9.80 -6.31 8.04
N TYR A 82 -9.27 -5.27 7.41
CA TYR A 82 -10.10 -4.24 6.78
C TYR A 82 -10.56 -4.59 5.36
N GLN A 83 -9.76 -5.28 4.55
CA GLN A 83 -10.14 -5.53 3.16
C GLN A 83 -11.41 -6.39 3.07
N GLY A 84 -11.54 -7.40 3.93
CA GLY A 84 -12.74 -8.22 3.99
C GLY A 84 -13.99 -7.43 4.38
N GLN A 85 -13.86 -6.48 5.31
CA GLN A 85 -14.95 -5.61 5.74
C GLN A 85 -15.36 -4.63 4.63
N ILE A 86 -14.38 -3.98 3.99
CA ILE A 86 -14.60 -3.12 2.82
C ILE A 86 -15.36 -3.90 1.75
N ASN A 87 -14.88 -5.09 1.37
CA ASN A 87 -15.54 -5.93 0.37
C ASN A 87 -16.98 -6.31 0.75
N ALA A 88 -17.29 -6.49 2.03
CA ALA A 88 -18.63 -6.82 2.49
C ALA A 88 -19.58 -5.63 2.36
N VAL A 89 -19.13 -4.42 2.74
CA VAL A 89 -19.91 -3.18 2.62
C VAL A 89 -20.09 -2.80 1.15
N ASP A 90 -19.01 -2.86 0.36
CA ASP A 90 -18.97 -2.49 -1.06
C ASP A 90 -19.92 -3.35 -1.92
N ARG A 91 -20.14 -4.61 -1.53
CA ARG A 91 -21.12 -5.51 -2.17
C ARG A 91 -22.59 -5.12 -1.92
N VAL A 92 -22.86 -4.42 -0.82
CA VAL A 92 -24.22 -4.01 -0.44
C VAL A 92 -24.51 -2.60 -0.94
N ASP A 93 -23.65 -1.65 -0.61
CA ASP A 93 -23.69 -0.26 -1.11
C ASP A 93 -22.28 0.34 -1.11
N PRO A 94 -21.66 0.54 -2.29
CA PRO A 94 -20.31 1.09 -2.40
C PRO A 94 -20.20 2.52 -1.89
N ASN A 95 -21.31 3.27 -1.76
CA ASN A 95 -21.27 4.63 -1.24
C ASN A 95 -21.17 4.68 0.29
N GLN A 96 -21.31 3.55 0.98
CA GLN A 96 -21.16 3.45 2.44
C GLN A 96 -19.71 3.23 2.88
N VAL A 97 -18.78 3.12 1.94
CA VAL A 97 -17.35 2.96 2.21
C VAL A 97 -16.56 4.04 1.47
N THR A 98 -15.66 4.70 2.21
CA THR A 98 -14.66 5.60 1.64
C THR A 98 -13.29 5.11 2.08
N VAL A 99 -12.40 4.87 1.13
CA VAL A 99 -11.01 4.49 1.39
C VAL A 99 -10.09 5.53 0.79
N VAL A 100 -9.17 6.06 1.62
CA VAL A 100 -8.14 7.00 1.18
C VAL A 100 -6.78 6.49 1.60
N GLN A 101 -5.89 6.32 0.63
CA GLN A 101 -4.53 5.85 0.82
C GLN A 101 -3.56 6.93 0.37
N GLU A 102 -2.59 7.28 1.20
CA GLU A 102 -1.50 8.18 0.82
C GLU A 102 -0.17 7.45 0.95
N ASN A 103 0.55 7.28 -0.15
CA ASN A 103 1.87 6.66 -0.14
C ASN A 103 2.90 7.66 -0.68
N LYS A 104 3.95 7.89 0.10
CA LYS A 104 5.11 8.68 -0.31
C LYS A 104 6.36 8.10 0.33
N LYS A 105 7.53 8.64 -0.02
CA LYS A 105 8.81 8.11 0.47
C LYS A 105 8.83 8.02 2.00
N GLY A 106 8.91 6.78 2.52
CA GLY A 106 8.99 6.49 3.95
C GLY A 106 7.70 6.75 4.74
N TYR A 107 6.55 6.96 4.07
CA TYR A 107 5.28 7.24 4.72
C TYR A 107 4.12 6.57 4.00
N TYR A 108 3.23 5.97 4.79
CA TYR A 108 1.98 5.41 4.30
C TYR A 108 0.83 5.77 5.24
N ARG A 109 -0.29 6.26 4.69
CA ARG A 109 -1.55 6.45 5.42
C ARG A 109 -2.65 5.61 4.80
N LEU A 110 -3.45 4.99 5.65
CA LEU A 110 -4.73 4.38 5.29
C LEU A 110 -5.81 5.01 6.16
N SER A 111 -6.84 5.56 5.51
CA SER A 111 -8.06 6.08 6.15
C SER A 111 -9.24 5.34 5.55
N ILE A 112 -10.07 4.76 6.41
CA ILE A 112 -11.23 3.97 6.03
C ILE A 112 -12.42 4.50 6.81
N GLU A 113 -13.44 4.96 6.10
CA GLU A 113 -14.74 5.32 6.66
C GLU A 113 -15.77 4.30 6.19
N MET A 114 -16.46 3.65 7.13
CA MET A 114 -17.52 2.69 6.85
C MET A 114 -18.66 2.88 7.85
N GLY A 115 -19.87 3.15 7.36
CA GLY A 115 -21.04 3.31 8.22
C GLY A 115 -20.89 4.40 9.30
N GLY A 116 -20.17 5.48 8.99
CA GLY A 116 -19.88 6.59 9.90
C GLY A 116 -18.76 6.33 10.92
N LEU A 117 -18.09 5.17 10.87
CA LEU A 117 -16.92 4.86 11.68
C LEU A 117 -15.65 5.12 10.86
N LEU A 118 -14.76 5.96 11.42
CA LEU A 118 -13.47 6.31 10.82
C LEU A 118 -12.32 5.55 11.49
N ALA A 119 -11.54 4.81 10.71
CA ALA A 119 -10.31 4.17 11.12
C ALA A 119 -9.13 4.78 10.34
N GLU A 120 -8.12 5.30 11.05
CA GLU A 120 -6.95 5.94 10.44
C GLU A 120 -5.64 5.39 10.99
N TYR A 121 -4.76 5.02 10.07
CA TYR A 121 -3.42 4.50 10.35
C TYR A 121 -2.40 5.27 9.53
N ALA A 122 -1.40 5.86 10.18
CA ALA A 122 -0.28 6.50 9.52
C ALA A 122 1.04 5.88 10.00
N PHE A 123 1.81 5.34 9.07
CA PHE A 123 3.09 4.68 9.30
C PHE A 123 4.22 5.54 8.75
N THR A 124 5.25 5.76 9.55
CA THR A 124 6.49 6.42 9.14
C THR A 124 7.65 5.44 9.30
N HIS A 125 8.36 5.16 8.22
CA HIS A 125 9.53 4.31 8.22
C HIS A 125 10.63 4.92 9.09
N LYS A 126 11.18 4.13 10.03
CA LYS A 126 12.35 4.52 10.83
C LYS A 126 13.57 3.70 10.42
N SER A 127 13.40 2.39 10.30
CA SER A 127 14.41 1.44 9.81
C SER A 127 13.73 0.19 9.25
N GLU A 128 14.50 -0.76 8.72
CA GLU A 128 13.96 -2.04 8.21
C GLU A 128 13.13 -2.80 9.25
N ASN A 129 13.43 -2.63 10.54
CA ASN A 129 12.79 -3.34 11.65
C ASN A 129 11.97 -2.43 12.57
N GLU A 130 11.87 -1.14 12.28
CA GLU A 130 11.10 -0.18 13.10
C GLU A 130 10.26 0.77 12.25
N VAL A 131 8.99 0.94 12.65
CA VAL A 131 8.10 1.96 12.10
C VAL A 131 7.43 2.73 13.23
N GLU A 132 7.15 4.01 13.00
CA GLU A 132 6.31 4.81 13.89
C GLU A 132 4.88 4.78 13.36
N LEU A 133 3.96 4.30 14.19
CA LEU A 133 2.52 4.32 13.97
C LEU A 133 1.90 5.55 14.66
N LYS A 134 1.02 6.23 13.95
CA LYS A 134 0.07 7.20 14.50
C LYS A 134 -1.34 6.76 14.12
N MET A 135 -2.21 6.64 15.13
CA MET A 135 -3.66 6.46 14.96
C MET A 135 -4.38 7.68 15.54
N SER A 136 -5.63 7.89 15.15
CA SER A 136 -6.44 8.99 15.67
C SER A 136 -6.63 8.86 17.18
N ASN A 137 -6.34 9.93 17.91
CA ASN A 137 -6.42 10.02 19.38
C ASN A 137 -5.51 9.07 20.17
N VAL A 138 -4.53 8.41 19.53
CA VAL A 138 -3.52 7.59 20.21
C VAL A 138 -2.15 8.27 20.11
N PRO A 139 -1.35 8.32 21.20
CA PRO A 139 0.05 8.70 21.10
C PRO A 139 0.79 7.88 20.04
N LYS A 140 1.85 8.46 19.48
CA LYS A 140 2.69 7.74 18.51
C LYS A 140 3.29 6.50 19.16
N VAL A 141 3.22 5.37 18.46
CA VAL A 141 3.75 4.09 18.92
C VAL A 141 4.85 3.64 18.00
N VAL A 142 5.98 3.20 18.54
CA VAL A 142 7.00 2.52 17.75
C VAL A 142 6.60 1.05 17.65
N LEU A 143 6.47 0.55 16.43
CA LEU A 143 6.31 -0.87 16.17
C LEU A 143 7.65 -1.47 15.75
N ILE A 144 7.94 -2.65 16.27
CA ILE A 144 9.09 -3.47 15.90
C ILE A 144 8.63 -4.66 15.08
N ARG A 145 9.44 -5.04 14.08
CA ARG A 145 9.18 -6.23 13.28
C ARG A 145 9.35 -7.50 14.12
N LYS A 146 8.44 -8.46 13.97
CA LYS A 146 8.49 -9.78 14.61
C LYS A 146 9.17 -10.81 13.72
#